data_AF-A0A9W8V8N1-F1
#
_entry.id   AF-A0A9W8V8N1-F1
#
_cell.length_a   1.000
_cell.length_b   1.000
_cell.length_c   1.000
_cell.angle_alpha   90.00
_cell.angle_beta   90.00
_cell.angle_gamma   90.00
#
_symmetry.space_group_name_H-M   'P 1'
#
loop_
_entity.id
_entity.type
_entity.pdbx_description
1 polymer ?
#
loop_
_entity_poly.entity_id
_entity_poly.type
_entity_poly.pdbx_seq_one_letter_code
_entity_poly.pdbx_strand_id
1 'polypeptide(L)'
;MEETECLYSMKETADGHGLFAKDAIKAGVRIIRERSIISVPRKETQSKPEYLCVTAQISRLTSEDRRRLMELYHNPKKLREFLFLQGQPCPGTDLDSGLVLAKFYTNAASIASQTHECGLFATFCRMNHSCTPNTCWIYDEPTGMMEVYTARSIDKDEEITNSYIEVACSHQTRAKELSNWGFTCNCPACTGPDAAKHDERRRRIVQIKELLEIYQDAGKYGETPKFAEVPKTDLEALRLSEESITLLQEEELVEQLGVIYGWCAKFAHRAGLSELADTYEEKEFEILVITTGEYVD
;
A
#
# COMPACT_ATOMS: atom_id res chain seq x y z
N MET A 1 17.08 -19.83 15.60
CA MET A 1 16.62 -18.79 14.67
C MET A 1 17.68 -18.70 13.59
N GLU A 2 17.41 -19.28 12.43
CA GLU A 2 18.24 -19.01 11.25
C GLU A 2 18.16 -17.50 10.99
N GLU A 3 19.31 -16.83 10.92
CA GLU A 3 19.37 -15.46 10.39
C GLU A 3 18.90 -15.55 8.95
N THR A 4 17.65 -15.14 8.69
CA THR A 4 17.13 -15.06 7.33
C THR A 4 18.03 -14.10 6.56
N GLU A 5 18.63 -14.60 5.48
CA GLU A 5 19.52 -13.80 4.65
C GLU A 5 18.80 -12.54 4.16
N CYS A 6 19.43 -11.38 4.35
CA CYS A 6 18.86 -10.12 3.90
C CYS A 6 18.89 -10.04 2.37
N LEU A 7 17.71 -10.14 1.73
CA LEU A 7 17.54 -10.25 0.27
C LEU A 7 17.75 -8.95 -0.51
N TYR A 8 17.93 -7.82 0.19
CA TYR A 8 18.05 -6.50 -0.42
C TYR A 8 19.27 -5.73 0.11
N SER A 9 19.68 -4.73 -0.65
CA SER A 9 20.67 -3.73 -0.28
C SER A 9 20.06 -2.34 -0.38
N MET A 10 20.43 -1.44 0.53
CA MET A 10 20.01 -0.04 0.46
C MET A 10 21.03 0.74 -0.38
N LYS A 11 20.55 1.55 -1.32
CA LYS A 11 21.39 2.44 -2.15
C LYS A 11 20.82 3.86 -2.07
N GLU A 12 21.68 4.87 -2.17
CA GLU A 12 21.23 6.25 -2.35
C GLU A 12 20.56 6.41 -3.74
N THR A 13 19.49 7.19 -3.79
CA THR A 13 18.72 7.50 -4.99
C THR A 13 18.49 9.01 -5.07
N ALA A 14 17.98 9.50 -6.21
CA ALA A 14 17.66 10.93 -6.36
C ALA A 14 16.66 11.43 -5.31
N ASP A 15 15.77 10.55 -4.84
CA ASP A 15 14.70 10.83 -3.89
C ASP A 15 15.03 10.39 -2.45
N GLY A 16 16.29 10.04 -2.18
CA GLY A 16 16.78 9.65 -0.86
C GLY A 16 17.47 8.30 -0.87
N HIS A 17 16.78 7.27 -0.40
CA HIS A 17 17.29 5.90 -0.41
C HIS A 17 16.26 5.00 -1.08
N GLY A 18 16.73 3.94 -1.72
CA GLY A 18 15.92 2.87 -2.29
C GLY A 18 16.44 1.51 -1.84
N LEU A 19 15.59 0.50 -1.87
CA LEU A 19 15.97 -0.90 -1.65
C LEU A 19 16.13 -1.59 -3.00
N PHE A 20 17.17 -2.40 -3.16
CA PHE A 20 17.47 -3.10 -4.41
C PHE A 20 17.75 -4.57 -4.13
N ALA A 21 17.18 -5.47 -4.93
CA ALA A 21 17.35 -6.91 -4.76
C ALA A 21 18.82 -7.33 -4.97
N LYS A 22 19.35 -8.16 -4.06
CA LYS A 22 20.73 -8.69 -4.17
C LYS A 22 20.86 -9.83 -5.17
N ASP A 23 19.76 -10.56 -5.39
CA ASP A 23 19.60 -11.64 -6.35
C ASP A 23 18.14 -11.70 -6.79
N ALA A 24 17.80 -12.57 -7.74
CA ALA A 24 16.43 -12.78 -8.17
C ALA A 24 15.55 -13.31 -7.03
N ILE A 25 14.40 -12.67 -6.80
CA ILE A 25 13.43 -13.03 -5.75
C ILE A 25 12.15 -13.50 -6.44
N LYS A 26 11.60 -14.65 -6.01
CA LYS A 26 10.32 -15.15 -6.51
C LYS A 26 9.16 -14.37 -5.88
N ALA A 27 8.00 -14.34 -6.55
CA ALA A 27 6.76 -13.85 -5.95
C ALA A 27 6.40 -14.60 -4.65
N GLY A 28 5.72 -13.91 -3.73
CA GLY A 28 5.29 -14.43 -2.43
C GLY A 28 6.38 -14.53 -1.35
N VAL A 29 7.60 -14.06 -1.60
CA VAL A 29 8.68 -14.11 -0.61
C VAL A 29 8.56 -12.93 0.36
N ARG A 30 8.57 -13.21 1.66
CA ARG A 30 8.68 -12.17 2.70
C ARG A 30 10.09 -11.60 2.72
N ILE A 31 10.23 -10.32 2.39
CA ILE A 31 11.51 -9.63 2.35
C ILE A 31 11.76 -8.77 3.59
N ILE A 32 10.71 -8.21 4.21
CA ILE A 32 10.83 -7.38 5.42
C ILE A 32 9.84 -7.88 6.46
N ARG A 33 10.31 -7.95 7.72
CA ARG A 33 9.48 -8.12 8.90
C ARG A 33 10.03 -7.22 10.00
N GLU A 34 9.35 -6.13 10.31
CA GLU A 34 9.86 -5.15 11.27
C GLU A 34 8.78 -4.53 12.16
N ARG A 35 9.19 -4.10 13.36
CA ARG A 35 8.35 -3.30 14.26
C ARG A 35 8.46 -1.83 13.89
N SER A 36 7.40 -1.08 14.13
CA SER A 36 7.45 0.39 14.05
C SER A 36 8.41 0.94 15.10
N ILE A 37 9.24 1.90 14.73
CA ILE A 37 10.03 2.68 15.70
C ILE A 37 9.18 3.73 16.40
N ILE A 38 8.15 4.25 15.72
CA ILE A 38 7.14 5.15 16.29
C ILE A 38 5.78 4.65 15.81
N SER A 39 4.80 4.54 16.71
CA SER A 39 3.41 4.25 16.33
C SER A 39 2.46 5.26 16.96
N VAL A 40 1.31 5.49 16.33
CA VAL A 40 0.27 6.38 16.84
C VAL A 40 -0.97 5.55 17.18
N PRO A 41 -1.21 5.25 18.47
CA PRO A 41 -2.40 4.51 18.87
C PRO A 41 -3.66 5.39 18.78
N ARG A 42 -4.73 4.86 18.19
CA ARG A 42 -6.06 5.51 18.09
C ARG A 42 -6.62 5.97 19.43
N LYS A 43 -6.35 5.22 20.49
CA LYS A 43 -6.80 5.57 21.84
C LYS A 43 -6.11 6.82 22.37
N GLU A 44 -4.85 7.05 21.99
CA GLU A 44 -4.10 8.22 22.44
C GLU A 44 -4.57 9.50 21.73
N THR A 45 -4.87 9.41 20.42
CA THR A 45 -5.32 10.55 19.61
C THR A 45 -6.69 11.08 20.03
N GLN A 46 -7.50 10.28 20.75
CA GLN A 46 -8.73 10.74 21.40
C GLN A 46 -8.48 11.68 22.59
N SER A 47 -7.31 11.60 23.22
CA SER A 47 -6.99 12.30 24.47
C SER A 47 -6.02 13.48 24.29
N LYS A 48 -5.24 13.49 23.21
CA LYS A 48 -4.24 14.53 22.91
C LYS A 48 -3.98 14.62 21.40
N PRO A 49 -3.51 15.78 20.89
CA PRO A 49 -3.08 15.93 19.51
C PRO A 49 -2.03 14.91 19.08
N GLU A 50 -2.15 14.41 17.85
CA GLU A 50 -1.30 13.36 17.29
C GLU A 50 0.20 13.69 17.33
N TYR A 51 0.58 14.94 17.02
CA TYR A 51 1.99 15.36 17.03
C TYR A 51 2.64 15.23 18.42
N LEU A 52 1.85 15.31 19.51
CA LEU A 52 2.34 15.06 20.87
C LEU A 52 2.54 13.57 21.13
N CYS A 53 1.75 12.69 20.50
CA CYS A 53 1.97 11.25 20.54
C CYS A 53 3.34 10.89 19.93
N VAL A 54 3.67 11.51 18.79
CA VAL A 54 4.95 11.29 18.08
C VAL A 54 6.14 11.83 18.88
N THR A 55 6.13 13.11 19.22
CA THR A 55 7.27 13.77 19.90
C THR A 55 7.59 13.17 21.26
N ALA A 56 6.59 12.70 22.01
CA ALA A 56 6.80 12.07 23.32
C ALA A 56 7.54 10.72 23.25
N GLN A 57 7.53 10.04 22.10
CA GLN A 57 8.20 8.74 21.92
C GLN A 57 9.70 8.87 21.64
N ILE A 58 10.17 10.03 21.18
CA ILE A 58 11.54 10.22 20.69
C ILE A 58 12.61 9.94 21.76
N SER A 59 12.33 10.29 23.01
CA SER A 59 13.22 10.00 24.15
C SER A 59 13.37 8.50 24.46
N ARG A 60 12.43 7.66 24.01
CA ARG A 60 12.46 6.20 24.19
C ARG A 60 13.17 5.46 23.07
N LEU A 61 13.37 6.13 21.93
CA LEU A 61 14.11 5.56 20.79
C LEU A 61 15.56 5.34 21.16
N THR A 62 16.15 4.27 20.63
CA THR A 62 17.59 4.03 20.70
C THR A 62 18.36 5.10 19.91
N SER A 63 19.65 5.26 20.17
CA SER A 63 20.49 6.16 19.37
C SER A 63 20.52 5.79 17.88
N GLU A 64 20.40 4.50 17.58
CA GLU A 64 20.31 3.96 16.23
C GLU A 64 19.00 4.39 15.56
N ASP A 65 17.86 4.19 16.22
CA ASP A 65 16.55 4.53 15.67
C ASP A 65 16.36 6.04 15.50
N ARG A 66 16.91 6.85 16.41
CA ARG A 66 16.96 8.31 16.24
C ARG A 66 17.75 8.69 15.00
N ARG A 67 18.91 8.06 14.77
CA ARG A 67 19.72 8.32 13.58
C ARG A 67 18.95 7.95 12.31
N ARG A 68 18.35 6.75 12.27
CA ARG A 68 17.54 6.27 11.13
C ARG A 68 16.36 7.18 10.83
N LEU A 69 15.62 7.62 11.87
CA LEU A 69 14.57 8.62 11.75
C LEU A 69 15.10 9.89 11.09
N MET A 70 16.22 10.42 11.58
CA MET A 70 16.78 11.68 11.10
C MET A 70 17.41 11.59 9.70
N GLU A 71 17.74 10.40 9.21
CA GLU A 71 18.17 10.13 7.83
C GLU A 71 17.00 10.02 6.84
N LEU A 72 15.74 10.01 7.28
CA LEU A 72 14.58 9.97 6.38
C LEU A 72 14.43 11.30 5.61
N TYR A 73 13.95 11.21 4.37
CA TYR A 73 13.54 12.40 3.63
C TYR A 73 12.37 13.11 4.33
N HIS A 74 12.21 14.41 4.12
CA HIS A 74 11.00 15.12 4.50
C HIS A 74 10.60 16.08 3.40
N ASN A 75 9.30 16.17 3.12
CA ASN A 75 8.80 17.15 2.17
C ASN A 75 8.97 18.57 2.75
N PRO A 76 9.63 19.51 2.05
CA PRO A 76 9.77 20.90 2.53
C PRO A 76 8.42 21.59 2.79
N LYS A 77 7.35 21.22 2.08
CA LYS A 77 5.98 21.70 2.38
C LYS A 77 5.52 21.23 3.75
N LYS A 78 5.79 19.97 4.10
CA LYS A 78 5.41 19.39 5.39
C LYS A 78 6.19 20.04 6.54
N LEU A 79 7.47 20.33 6.35
CA LEU A 79 8.25 21.09 7.33
C LEU A 79 7.67 22.48 7.59
N ARG A 80 7.14 23.16 6.55
CA ARG A 80 6.49 24.46 6.71
C ARG A 80 5.25 24.42 7.59
N GLU A 81 4.50 23.31 7.58
CA GLU A 81 3.33 23.12 8.45
C GLU A 81 3.71 23.12 9.94
N PHE A 82 4.96 22.75 10.27
CA PHE A 82 5.46 22.67 11.65
C PHE A 82 6.41 23.81 12.05
N LEU A 83 6.47 24.90 11.29
CA LEU A 83 7.34 26.06 11.61
C LEU A 83 7.08 26.66 12.98
N PHE A 84 5.86 26.53 13.51
CA PHE A 84 5.52 27.00 14.86
C PHE A 84 6.26 26.24 15.98
N LEU A 85 6.86 25.09 15.66
CA LEU A 85 7.69 24.28 16.56
C LEU A 85 9.19 24.42 16.28
N GLN A 86 9.60 25.30 15.36
CA GLN A 86 11.00 25.46 14.98
C GLN A 86 11.85 25.86 16.20
N GLY A 87 12.95 25.15 16.41
CA GLY A 87 13.86 25.34 17.55
C GLY A 87 13.34 24.75 18.87
N GLN A 88 12.16 24.14 18.89
CA GLN A 88 11.63 23.46 20.08
C GLN A 88 12.05 22.00 20.07
N PRO A 89 12.85 21.54 21.06
CA PRO A 89 13.28 20.15 21.10
C PRO A 89 12.13 19.21 21.50
N CYS A 90 12.17 17.98 20.98
CA CYS A 90 11.28 16.92 21.41
C CYS A 90 11.52 16.63 22.91
N PRO A 91 10.46 16.35 23.70
CA PRO A 91 10.57 16.12 25.13
C PRO A 91 11.66 15.11 25.50
N GLY A 92 12.62 15.53 26.33
CA GLY A 92 13.71 14.68 26.83
C GLY A 92 14.83 14.41 25.82
N THR A 93 14.92 15.18 24.74
CA THR A 93 15.96 15.05 23.71
C THR A 93 16.41 16.43 23.20
N ASP A 94 17.40 16.45 22.31
CA ASP A 94 17.90 17.63 21.58
C ASP A 94 17.38 17.73 20.14
N LEU A 95 16.52 16.79 19.71
CA LEU A 95 16.00 16.74 18.34
C LEU A 95 14.89 17.77 18.11
N ASP A 96 15.00 18.57 17.05
CA ASP A 96 13.99 19.57 16.68
C ASP A 96 12.63 18.92 16.38
N SER A 97 11.58 19.35 17.10
CA SER A 97 10.24 18.79 16.98
C SER A 97 9.63 19.00 15.60
N GLY A 98 9.83 20.17 15.01
CA GLY A 98 9.30 20.48 13.68
C GLY A 98 9.89 19.55 12.61
N LEU A 99 11.21 19.32 12.67
CA LEU A 99 11.91 18.42 11.75
C LEU A 99 11.54 16.95 11.97
N VAL A 100 11.43 16.50 13.22
CA VAL A 100 10.97 15.15 13.55
C VAL A 100 9.56 14.91 13.00
N LEU A 101 8.64 15.85 13.22
CA LEU A 101 7.28 15.74 12.72
C LEU A 101 7.24 15.77 11.20
N ALA A 102 8.01 16.64 10.54
CA ALA A 102 8.09 16.67 9.09
C ALA A 102 8.54 15.33 8.49
N LYS A 103 9.54 14.69 9.10
CA LYS A 103 10.01 13.36 8.71
C LYS A 103 8.97 12.29 8.99
N PHE A 104 8.35 12.31 10.18
CA PHE A 104 7.28 11.37 10.52
C PHE A 104 6.13 11.46 9.51
N TYR A 105 5.54 12.63 9.30
CA TYR A 105 4.38 12.82 8.42
C TYR A 105 4.68 12.66 6.92
N THR A 106 5.95 12.66 6.52
CA THR A 106 6.32 12.34 5.13
C THR A 106 6.45 10.83 4.90
N ASN A 107 6.78 10.05 5.94
CA ASN A 107 7.19 8.65 5.77
C ASN A 107 6.30 7.64 6.48
N ALA A 108 5.53 8.04 7.49
CA ALA A 108 4.70 7.14 8.27
C ALA A 108 3.68 6.43 7.37
N ALA A 109 3.62 5.11 7.49
CA ALA A 109 2.62 4.29 6.82
C ALA A 109 1.29 4.45 7.57
N SER A 110 0.20 4.69 6.84
CA SER A 110 -1.13 4.53 7.43
C SER A 110 -1.36 3.05 7.69
N ILE A 111 -1.74 2.69 8.91
CA ILE A 111 -1.96 1.30 9.29
C ILE A 111 -3.47 1.10 9.40
N ALA A 112 -4.04 0.27 8.54
CA ALA A 112 -5.46 -0.10 8.58
C ALA A 112 -5.75 -1.09 9.72
N SER A 113 -5.50 -0.69 10.98
CA SER A 113 -5.71 -1.51 12.17
C SER A 113 -6.78 -0.91 13.11
N GLN A 114 -7.30 -1.74 14.02
CA GLN A 114 -8.27 -1.30 15.02
C GLN A 114 -7.66 -0.46 16.13
N THR A 115 -6.35 -0.62 16.38
CA THR A 115 -5.65 0.01 17.51
C THR A 115 -4.72 1.17 17.13
N HIS A 116 -4.20 1.19 15.91
CA HIS A 116 -3.23 2.21 15.46
C HIS A 116 -3.71 2.93 14.19
N GLU A 117 -3.32 4.19 14.04
CA GLU A 117 -3.63 5.03 12.87
C GLU A 117 -2.49 4.99 11.85
N CYS A 118 -1.25 5.08 12.34
CA CYS A 118 -0.05 5.08 11.52
C CYS A 118 1.18 4.61 12.31
N GLY A 119 2.22 4.26 11.57
CA GLY A 119 3.51 3.87 12.12
C GLY A 119 4.67 4.24 11.22
N LEU A 120 5.81 4.53 11.84
CA LEU A 120 7.06 4.79 11.16
C LEU A 120 7.95 3.56 11.29
N PHE A 121 8.44 3.07 10.16
CA PHE A 121 9.17 1.81 10.05
C PHE A 121 10.51 2.06 9.37
N ALA A 122 11.60 1.65 10.02
CA ALA A 122 12.92 2.15 9.66
C ALA A 122 13.38 1.72 8.25
N THR A 123 12.96 0.53 7.81
CA THR A 123 13.36 -0.06 6.53
C THR A 123 12.29 0.15 5.46
N PHE A 124 11.03 -0.12 5.77
CA PHE A 124 9.89 0.02 4.87
C PHE A 124 9.76 1.44 4.33
N CYS A 125 10.00 2.46 5.17
CA CYS A 125 10.00 3.86 4.75
C CYS A 125 11.16 4.24 3.80
N ARG A 126 12.04 3.30 3.44
CA ARG A 126 13.11 3.47 2.44
C ARG A 126 12.73 2.91 1.07
N MET A 127 11.59 2.25 0.95
CA MET A 127 11.10 1.78 -0.34
C MET A 127 10.52 2.95 -1.12
N ASN A 128 11.03 3.15 -2.33
CA ASN A 128 10.52 4.20 -3.22
C ASN A 128 9.15 3.83 -3.79
N HIS A 129 8.45 4.86 -4.28
CA HIS A 129 7.15 4.69 -4.90
C HIS A 129 7.23 4.16 -6.33
N SER A 130 6.35 3.23 -6.67
CA SER A 130 5.96 2.93 -8.05
C SER A 130 4.43 2.83 -8.16
N CYS A 131 3.87 3.33 -9.27
CA CYS A 131 2.45 3.10 -9.57
C CYS A 131 2.18 1.67 -10.10
N THR A 132 3.23 0.88 -10.30
CA THR A 132 3.23 -0.57 -10.59
C THR A 132 4.24 -1.21 -9.61
N PRO A 133 3.90 -1.27 -8.31
CA PRO A 133 4.84 -1.75 -7.30
C PRO A 133 5.12 -3.24 -7.47
N ASN A 134 6.31 -3.69 -7.09
CA ASN A 134 6.68 -5.11 -7.09
C ASN A 134 6.55 -5.76 -5.70
N THR A 135 5.99 -5.02 -4.73
CA THR A 135 5.71 -5.51 -3.38
C THR A 135 4.29 -5.15 -2.94
N CYS A 136 3.83 -5.88 -1.93
CA CYS A 136 2.64 -5.62 -1.14
C CYS A 136 3.03 -5.78 0.33
N TRP A 137 2.20 -5.30 1.24
CA TRP A 137 2.52 -5.36 2.66
C TRP A 137 1.27 -5.51 3.52
N ILE A 138 1.44 -6.11 4.69
CA ILE A 138 0.42 -6.22 5.72
C ILE A 138 0.97 -5.71 7.05
N TYR A 139 0.07 -5.29 7.91
CA TYR A 139 0.38 -5.05 9.31
C TYR A 139 -0.32 -6.09 10.17
N ASP A 140 0.46 -7.00 10.74
CA ASP A 140 0.01 -7.99 11.71
C ASP A 140 -0.20 -7.28 13.05
N GLU A 141 -1.44 -6.85 13.29
CA GLU A 141 -1.85 -6.14 14.51
C GLU A 141 -1.58 -6.96 15.80
N PRO A 142 -1.90 -8.26 15.88
CA PRO A 142 -1.53 -9.11 17.02
C PRO A 142 -0.05 -9.08 17.39
N THR A 143 0.85 -9.15 16.41
CA THR A 143 2.30 -9.13 16.70
C THR A 143 2.93 -7.74 16.65
N GLY A 144 2.23 -6.74 16.10
CA GLY A 144 2.72 -5.38 15.90
C GLY A 144 3.84 -5.29 14.86
N MET A 145 3.77 -6.13 13.82
CA MET A 145 4.79 -6.25 12.78
C MET A 145 4.26 -5.78 11.42
N MET A 146 5.05 -4.96 10.73
CA MET A 146 4.93 -4.74 9.29
C MET A 146 5.63 -5.87 8.56
N GLU A 147 4.94 -6.51 7.62
CA GLU A 147 5.49 -7.56 6.78
C GLU A 147 5.34 -7.18 5.30
N VAL A 148 6.43 -7.28 4.54
CA VAL A 148 6.47 -6.94 3.11
C VAL A 148 6.76 -8.19 2.31
N TYR A 149 5.94 -8.41 1.28
CA TYR A 149 5.99 -9.56 0.38
C TYR A 149 6.21 -9.09 -1.04
N THR A 150 7.01 -9.82 -1.81
CA THR A 150 7.16 -9.58 -3.25
C THR A 150 5.87 -9.97 -3.97
N ALA A 151 5.20 -9.02 -4.61
CA ALA A 151 3.96 -9.24 -5.33
C ALA A 151 4.17 -9.98 -6.67
N ARG A 152 5.36 -9.80 -7.25
CA ARG A 152 5.83 -10.52 -8.44
C ARG A 152 7.30 -10.87 -8.30
N SER A 153 7.85 -11.63 -9.25
CA SER A 153 9.29 -11.84 -9.30
C SER A 153 10.02 -10.50 -9.45
N ILE A 154 11.15 -10.38 -8.75
CA ILE A 154 12.04 -9.21 -8.77
C ILE A 154 13.40 -9.68 -9.25
N ASP A 155 13.93 -9.06 -10.30
CA ASP A 155 15.23 -9.41 -10.84
C ASP A 155 16.37 -8.90 -9.94
N LYS A 156 17.54 -9.53 -10.06
CA LYS A 156 18.74 -9.02 -9.40
C LYS A 156 18.99 -7.55 -9.79
N ASP A 157 19.33 -6.73 -8.80
CA ASP A 157 19.54 -5.28 -8.93
C ASP A 157 18.29 -4.46 -9.33
N GLU A 158 17.11 -5.07 -9.48
CA GLU A 158 15.85 -4.34 -9.61
C GLU A 158 15.53 -3.61 -8.29
N GLU A 159 14.98 -2.40 -8.42
CA GLU A 159 14.52 -1.62 -7.27
C GLU A 159 13.24 -2.22 -6.69
N ILE A 160 13.24 -2.44 -5.38
CA ILE A 160 12.09 -2.90 -4.62
C ILE A 160 11.24 -1.67 -4.27
N THR A 161 10.04 -1.63 -4.82
CA THR A 161 9.14 -0.48 -4.74
C THR A 161 7.82 -0.85 -4.10
N ASN A 162 7.23 0.12 -3.40
CA ASN A 162 5.88 0.03 -2.84
C ASN A 162 4.98 1.10 -3.48
N SER A 163 3.67 1.00 -3.29
CA SER A 163 2.78 2.13 -3.55
C SER A 163 2.58 2.98 -2.28
N TYR A 164 2.54 4.30 -2.44
CA TYR A 164 2.23 5.25 -1.36
C TYR A 164 0.74 5.64 -1.34
N ILE A 165 0.03 5.24 -2.39
CA ILE A 165 -1.33 5.69 -2.73
C ILE A 165 -2.14 4.51 -3.29
N GLU A 166 -3.44 4.69 -3.47
CA GLU A 166 -4.22 3.76 -4.31
C GLU A 166 -3.83 3.97 -5.78
N VAL A 167 -3.42 2.89 -6.45
CA VAL A 167 -2.85 2.95 -7.80
C VAL A 167 -3.85 2.61 -8.89
N ALA A 168 -4.95 1.96 -8.54
CA ALA A 168 -6.11 1.74 -9.40
C ALA A 168 -6.93 3.03 -9.50
N CYS A 169 -6.33 4.10 -10.03
CA CYS A 169 -6.98 5.38 -10.30
C CYS A 169 -6.29 6.12 -11.46
N SER A 170 -6.87 7.23 -11.92
CA SER A 170 -6.33 8.02 -13.04
C SER A 170 -4.95 8.60 -12.73
N HIS A 171 -4.15 8.84 -13.76
CA HIS A 171 -2.85 9.51 -13.66
C HIS A 171 -2.96 10.87 -12.96
N GLN A 172 -4.02 11.63 -13.23
CA GLN A 172 -4.25 12.91 -12.57
C GLN A 172 -4.47 12.74 -11.06
N THR A 173 -5.25 11.73 -10.65
CA THR A 173 -5.47 11.39 -9.24
C THR A 173 -4.16 10.99 -8.58
N ARG A 174 -3.39 10.07 -9.20
CA ARG A 174 -2.09 9.62 -8.70
C ARG A 174 -1.11 10.79 -8.53
N ALA A 175 -0.98 11.65 -9.54
CA ALA A 175 -0.09 12.81 -9.49
C ALA A 175 -0.49 13.80 -8.39
N LYS A 176 -1.80 14.00 -8.18
CA LYS A 176 -2.31 14.85 -7.09
C LYS A 176 -1.96 14.28 -5.72
N GLU A 177 -2.19 13.00 -5.50
CA GLU A 177 -1.91 12.35 -4.21
C GLU A 177 -0.41 12.29 -3.91
N LEU A 178 0.42 11.94 -4.89
CA LEU A 178 1.87 11.87 -4.75
C LEU A 178 2.53 13.23 -4.48
N SER A 179 1.84 14.33 -4.80
CA SER A 179 2.33 15.67 -4.48
C SER A 179 2.57 15.91 -2.98
N ASN A 180 1.98 15.07 -2.11
CA ASN A 180 2.22 15.04 -0.67
C ASN A 180 3.65 14.65 -0.30
N TRP A 181 4.37 13.92 -1.15
CA TRP A 181 5.77 13.56 -0.96
C TRP A 181 6.74 14.55 -1.64
N GLY A 182 6.24 15.39 -2.54
CA GLY A 182 7.05 16.45 -3.15
C GLY A 182 7.95 15.98 -4.31
N PHE A 183 7.66 14.82 -4.91
CA PHE A 183 8.30 14.34 -6.13
C PHE A 183 7.28 14.21 -7.28
N THR A 184 7.77 13.98 -8.50
CA THR A 184 6.94 13.61 -9.66
C THR A 184 7.26 12.18 -10.05
N CYS A 185 6.25 11.31 -10.08
CA CYS A 185 6.45 9.91 -10.42
C CYS A 185 6.87 9.74 -11.88
N ASN A 186 7.96 9.01 -12.10
CA ASN A 186 8.53 8.68 -13.41
C ASN A 186 8.47 7.17 -13.72
N CYS A 187 7.67 6.39 -12.98
CA CYS A 187 7.53 4.96 -13.24
C CYS A 187 6.95 4.69 -14.65
N PRO A 188 7.06 3.44 -15.16
CA PRO A 188 6.57 3.08 -16.50
C PRO A 188 5.09 3.46 -16.74
N ALA A 189 4.23 3.33 -15.74
CA ALA A 189 2.81 3.69 -15.85
C ALA A 189 2.53 5.20 -15.90
N CYS A 190 3.50 6.05 -15.54
CA CYS A 190 3.34 7.50 -15.55
C CYS A 190 4.08 8.18 -16.71
N THR A 191 5.24 7.67 -17.11
CA THR A 191 6.07 8.32 -18.15
C THR A 191 6.58 7.38 -19.24
N GLY A 192 6.25 6.09 -19.15
CA GLY A 192 6.63 5.10 -20.16
C GLY A 192 5.88 5.26 -21.48
N PRO A 193 6.30 4.52 -22.53
CA PRO A 193 5.70 4.60 -23.86
C PRO A 193 4.21 4.23 -23.88
N ASP A 194 3.76 3.39 -22.95
CA ASP A 194 2.37 2.96 -22.81
C ASP A 194 1.60 3.71 -21.70
N ALA A 195 2.12 4.84 -21.18
CA ALA A 195 1.49 5.57 -20.07
C ALA A 195 0.01 5.94 -20.32
N ALA A 196 -0.35 6.31 -21.56
CA ALA A 196 -1.74 6.58 -21.93
C ALA A 196 -2.64 5.33 -21.87
N LYS A 197 -2.11 4.15 -22.20
CA LYS A 197 -2.84 2.88 -22.09
C LYS A 197 -2.98 2.47 -20.63
N HIS A 198 -1.95 2.65 -19.82
CA HIS A 198 -2.03 2.45 -18.37
C HIS A 198 -3.12 3.31 -17.75
N ASP A 199 -3.20 4.59 -18.12
CA ASP A 199 -4.26 5.48 -17.64
C ASP A 199 -5.66 5.03 -18.08
N GLU A 200 -5.83 4.62 -19.33
CA GLU A 200 -7.11 4.11 -19.85
C GLU A 200 -7.56 2.85 -19.10
N ARG A 201 -6.67 1.86 -18.96
CA ARG A 201 -6.95 0.61 -18.22
C ARG A 201 -7.36 0.89 -16.78
N ARG A 202 -6.64 1.78 -16.09
CA ARG A 202 -6.95 2.13 -14.69
C ARG A 202 -8.25 2.89 -14.56
N ARG A 203 -8.58 3.79 -15.50
CA ARG A 203 -9.92 4.41 -15.55
C ARG A 203 -11.01 3.36 -15.72
N ARG A 204 -10.79 2.36 -16.57
CA ARG A 204 -11.74 1.25 -16.77
C ARG A 204 -11.85 0.35 -15.53
N ILE A 205 -10.74 0.02 -14.85
CA ILE A 205 -10.74 -0.74 -13.59
C ILE A 205 -11.60 -0.03 -12.53
N VAL A 206 -11.41 1.28 -12.32
CA VAL A 206 -12.22 2.07 -11.38
C VAL A 206 -13.69 2.03 -11.77
N GLN A 207 -14.00 2.28 -13.03
CA GLN A 207 -15.36 2.27 -13.52
C GLN A 207 -16.04 0.93 -13.27
N ILE A 208 -15.37 -0.19 -13.58
CA ILE A 208 -15.90 -1.54 -13.34
C ILE A 208 -16.13 -1.73 -11.84
N LYS A 209 -15.18 -1.36 -10.99
CA LYS A 209 -15.31 -1.48 -9.53
C LYS A 209 -16.55 -0.75 -9.01
N GLU A 210 -16.74 0.50 -9.41
CA GLU A 210 -17.90 1.31 -9.02
C GLU A 210 -19.22 0.69 -9.49
N LEU A 211 -19.30 0.20 -10.74
CA LEU A 211 -20.49 -0.47 -11.27
C LEU A 211 -20.83 -1.74 -10.47
N LEU A 212 -19.82 -2.53 -10.10
CA LEU A 212 -19.99 -3.76 -9.33
C LEU A 212 -20.38 -3.48 -7.86
N GLU A 213 -19.87 -2.41 -7.26
CA GLU A 213 -20.29 -1.96 -5.92
C GLU A 213 -21.77 -1.55 -5.92
N ILE A 214 -22.20 -0.75 -6.90
CA ILE A 214 -23.61 -0.34 -7.06
C ILE A 214 -24.51 -1.58 -7.25
N TYR A 215 -24.09 -2.55 -8.06
CA TYR A 215 -24.84 -3.78 -8.27
C TYR A 215 -25.00 -4.59 -6.97
N GLN A 216 -23.92 -4.75 -6.22
CA GLN A 216 -23.94 -5.47 -4.95
C GLN A 216 -24.85 -4.79 -3.92
N ASP A 217 -24.82 -3.46 -3.85
CA ASP A 217 -25.67 -2.70 -2.94
C ASP A 217 -27.14 -2.77 -3.33
N ALA A 218 -27.49 -2.64 -4.61
CA ALA A 218 -28.85 -2.82 -5.08
C ALA A 218 -29.41 -4.23 -4.72
N GLY A 219 -28.57 -5.25 -4.87
CA GLY A 219 -28.91 -6.63 -4.48
C GLY A 219 -29.21 -6.80 -2.99
N LYS A 220 -28.60 -6.02 -2.09
CA LYS A 220 -28.89 -6.07 -0.64
C LYS A 220 -30.30 -5.60 -0.30
N TYR A 221 -30.86 -4.69 -1.12
CA TYR A 221 -32.20 -4.12 -0.92
C TYR A 221 -33.26 -4.75 -1.83
N GLY A 222 -32.91 -5.77 -2.61
CA GLY A 222 -33.81 -6.39 -3.58
C GLY A 222 -34.19 -5.46 -4.73
N GLU A 223 -33.36 -4.45 -5.01
CA GLU A 223 -33.56 -3.50 -6.09
C GLU A 223 -32.80 -3.92 -7.35
N THR A 224 -33.37 -3.62 -8.52
CA THR A 224 -32.64 -3.72 -9.78
C THR A 224 -32.02 -2.36 -10.11
N PRO A 225 -30.71 -2.30 -10.44
CA PRO A 225 -30.07 -1.05 -10.82
C PRO A 225 -30.77 -0.37 -12.01
N LYS A 226 -30.89 0.96 -11.95
CA LYS A 226 -31.58 1.78 -12.96
C LYS A 226 -30.64 2.31 -14.05
N PHE A 227 -29.34 2.42 -13.77
CA PHE A 227 -28.35 2.88 -14.74
C PHE A 227 -28.05 1.78 -15.76
N ALA A 228 -27.93 2.14 -17.04
CA ALA A 228 -27.82 1.17 -18.12
C ALA A 228 -26.50 0.39 -18.10
N GLU A 229 -25.45 1.02 -17.59
CA GLU A 229 -24.09 0.51 -17.51
C GLU A 229 -23.88 -0.46 -16.33
N VAL A 230 -24.77 -0.42 -15.33
CA VAL A 230 -24.68 -1.30 -14.16
C VAL A 230 -25.23 -2.68 -14.55
N PRO A 231 -24.52 -3.77 -14.22
CA PRO A 231 -25.00 -5.12 -14.52
C PRO A 231 -26.36 -5.37 -13.84
N LYS A 232 -27.21 -6.14 -14.50
CA LYS A 232 -28.56 -6.49 -14.02
C LYS A 232 -28.66 -7.93 -13.53
N THR A 233 -27.68 -8.76 -13.87
CA THR A 233 -27.62 -10.18 -13.51
C THR A 233 -26.23 -10.53 -12.99
N ASP A 234 -26.13 -11.59 -12.19
CA ASP A 234 -24.83 -12.06 -11.70
C ASP A 234 -23.92 -12.49 -12.86
N LEU A 235 -24.48 -12.96 -13.99
CA LEU A 235 -23.69 -13.30 -15.18
C LEU A 235 -23.10 -12.06 -15.86
N GLU A 236 -23.82 -10.94 -15.91
CA GLU A 236 -23.28 -9.67 -16.41
C GLU A 236 -22.21 -9.11 -15.45
N ALA A 237 -22.44 -9.21 -14.14
CA ALA A 237 -21.47 -8.79 -13.13
C ALA A 237 -20.19 -9.66 -13.17
N LEU A 238 -20.33 -10.96 -13.37
CA LEU A 238 -19.22 -11.88 -13.56
C LEU A 238 -18.37 -11.49 -14.78
N ARG A 239 -18.99 -11.23 -15.93
CA ARG A 239 -18.27 -10.82 -17.15
C ARG A 239 -17.50 -9.51 -16.98
N LEU A 240 -18.07 -8.53 -16.28
CA LEU A 240 -17.34 -7.30 -15.94
C LEU A 240 -16.18 -7.57 -14.98
N SER A 241 -16.37 -8.50 -14.04
CA SER A 241 -15.31 -8.88 -13.10
C SER A 241 -14.14 -9.58 -13.82
N GLU A 242 -14.44 -10.44 -14.82
CA GLU A 242 -13.43 -11.09 -15.69
C GLU A 242 -12.67 -10.09 -16.57
N GLU A 243 -13.35 -9.05 -17.07
CA GLU A 243 -12.69 -7.93 -17.75
C GLU A 243 -11.71 -7.22 -16.80
N SER A 244 -12.14 -6.93 -15.56
CA SER A 244 -11.29 -6.31 -14.55
C SER A 244 -10.08 -7.16 -14.18
N ILE A 245 -10.22 -8.50 -14.06
CA ILE A 245 -9.08 -9.42 -13.86
C ILE A 245 -8.04 -9.23 -14.96
N THR A 246 -8.48 -9.22 -16.22
CA THR A 246 -7.58 -9.07 -17.38
C THR A 246 -6.82 -7.73 -17.29
N LEU A 247 -7.53 -6.65 -16.99
CA LEU A 247 -6.92 -5.32 -16.87
C LEU A 247 -5.94 -5.24 -15.69
N LEU A 248 -6.28 -5.83 -14.54
CA LEU A 248 -5.42 -5.85 -13.36
C LEU A 248 -4.15 -6.68 -13.58
N GLN A 249 -4.25 -7.79 -14.31
CA GLN A 249 -3.09 -8.59 -14.73
C GLN A 249 -2.17 -7.81 -15.68
N GLU A 250 -2.74 -7.09 -16.66
CA GLU A 250 -1.97 -6.23 -17.58
C GLU A 250 -1.29 -5.05 -16.87
N GLU A 251 -1.85 -4.60 -15.74
CA GLU A 251 -1.28 -3.52 -14.92
C GLU A 251 -0.38 -4.03 -13.79
N GLU A 252 -0.22 -5.34 -13.63
CA GLU A 252 0.51 -6.00 -12.54
C GLU A 252 0.02 -5.58 -11.13
N LEU A 253 -1.27 -5.30 -10.99
CA LEU A 253 -1.91 -4.87 -9.75
C LEU A 253 -2.40 -6.07 -8.93
N VAL A 254 -1.44 -6.81 -8.37
CA VAL A 254 -1.64 -8.13 -7.75
C VAL A 254 -2.56 -8.09 -6.52
N GLU A 255 -2.42 -7.09 -5.65
CA GLU A 255 -3.24 -6.98 -4.43
C GLU A 255 -4.73 -6.86 -4.74
N GLN A 256 -5.07 -6.11 -5.80
CA GLN A 256 -6.44 -5.90 -6.24
C GLN A 256 -7.05 -7.15 -6.89
N LEU A 257 -6.23 -8.12 -7.32
CA LEU A 257 -6.72 -9.38 -7.91
C LEU A 257 -7.51 -10.22 -6.91
N GLY A 258 -7.12 -10.23 -5.62
CA GLY A 258 -7.81 -11.02 -4.60
C GLY A 258 -9.27 -10.60 -4.47
N VAL A 259 -9.52 -9.30 -4.35
CA VAL A 259 -10.87 -8.72 -4.22
C VAL A 259 -11.75 -9.07 -5.41
N ILE A 260 -11.23 -8.95 -6.64
CA ILE A 260 -12.03 -9.20 -7.84
C ILE A 260 -12.27 -10.71 -8.07
N TYR A 261 -11.33 -11.58 -7.69
CA TYR A 261 -11.56 -13.03 -7.71
C TYR A 261 -12.66 -13.43 -6.73
N GLY A 262 -12.68 -12.89 -5.51
CA GLY A 262 -13.78 -13.12 -4.56
C GLY A 262 -15.14 -12.64 -5.08
N TRP A 263 -15.17 -11.53 -5.83
CA TRP A 263 -16.38 -11.10 -6.53
C TRP A 263 -16.79 -12.06 -7.65
N CYS A 264 -15.85 -12.55 -8.46
CA CYS A 264 -16.12 -13.56 -9.48
C CYS A 264 -16.70 -14.84 -8.89
N ALA A 265 -16.08 -15.38 -7.83
CA ALA A 265 -16.56 -16.55 -7.11
C ALA A 265 -18.02 -16.36 -6.64
N LYS A 266 -18.28 -15.23 -5.97
CA LYS A 266 -19.60 -14.87 -5.48
C LYS A 266 -20.66 -14.77 -6.59
N PHE A 267 -20.35 -14.10 -7.70
CA PHE A 267 -21.30 -13.95 -8.81
C PHE A 267 -21.49 -15.26 -9.57
N ALA A 268 -20.43 -16.04 -9.80
CA ALA A 268 -20.52 -17.37 -10.41
C ALA A 268 -21.41 -18.31 -9.59
N HIS A 269 -21.22 -18.35 -8.27
CA HIS A 269 -22.05 -19.15 -7.36
C HIS A 269 -23.53 -18.75 -7.45
N ARG A 270 -23.86 -17.45 -7.40
CA ARG A 270 -25.23 -16.95 -7.50
C ARG A 270 -25.87 -17.20 -8.87
N ALA A 271 -25.07 -17.25 -9.92
CA ALA A 271 -25.50 -17.64 -11.26
C ALA A 271 -25.67 -19.16 -11.45
N GLY A 272 -25.36 -19.97 -10.43
CA GLY A 272 -25.44 -21.43 -10.50
C GLY A 272 -24.26 -22.11 -11.19
N LEU A 273 -23.12 -21.42 -11.30
CA LEU A 273 -21.89 -21.90 -11.93
C LEU A 273 -20.86 -22.35 -10.89
N SER A 274 -21.17 -23.42 -10.13
CA SER A 274 -20.39 -23.84 -8.97
C SER A 274 -18.92 -24.18 -9.28
N GLU A 275 -18.63 -24.98 -10.31
CA GLU A 275 -17.25 -25.34 -10.66
C GLU A 275 -16.39 -24.11 -11.02
N LEU A 276 -17.01 -23.10 -11.64
CA LEU A 276 -16.33 -21.85 -11.97
C LEU A 276 -16.12 -20.99 -10.73
N ALA A 277 -17.07 -21.02 -9.77
CA ALA A 277 -16.92 -20.33 -8.50
C ALA A 277 -15.72 -20.89 -7.72
N ASP A 278 -15.62 -22.22 -7.59
CA ASP A 278 -14.52 -22.91 -6.90
C ASP A 278 -13.15 -22.52 -7.52
N THR A 279 -13.09 -22.43 -8.86
CA THR A 279 -11.87 -21.98 -9.57
C THR A 279 -11.46 -20.55 -9.19
N TYR A 280 -12.42 -19.65 -8.98
CA TYR A 280 -12.13 -18.28 -8.58
C TYR A 280 -11.77 -18.17 -7.09
N GLU A 281 -12.33 -19.02 -6.23
CA GLU A 281 -11.95 -19.11 -4.81
C GLU A 281 -10.49 -19.58 -4.66
N GLU A 282 -10.07 -20.59 -5.44
CA GLU A 282 -8.68 -21.04 -5.48
C GLU A 282 -7.72 -19.90 -5.89
N LYS A 283 -8.09 -19.10 -6.89
CA LYS A 283 -7.28 -17.95 -7.33
C LYS A 283 -7.24 -16.81 -6.32
N GLU A 284 -8.36 -16.52 -5.65
CA GLU A 284 -8.38 -15.56 -4.54
C GLU A 284 -7.42 -16.02 -3.44
N PHE A 285 -7.44 -17.31 -3.11
CA PHE A 285 -6.54 -17.90 -2.12
C PHE A 285 -5.06 -17.81 -2.54
N GLU A 286 -4.73 -18.07 -3.81
CA GLU A 286 -3.37 -17.88 -4.33
C GLU A 286 -2.86 -16.45 -4.14
N ILE A 287 -3.70 -15.45 -4.43
CA ILE A 287 -3.35 -14.04 -4.23
C ILE A 287 -3.18 -13.71 -2.75
N LEU A 288 -4.04 -14.25 -1.88
CA LEU A 288 -3.90 -14.10 -0.44
C LEU A 288 -2.54 -14.64 0.03
N VAL A 289 -2.17 -15.86 -0.36
CA VAL A 289 -0.86 -16.45 -0.02
C VAL A 289 0.31 -15.60 -0.52
N ILE A 290 0.23 -15.06 -1.74
CA ILE A 290 1.27 -14.16 -2.28
C ILE A 290 1.39 -12.88 -1.44
N THR A 291 0.27 -12.35 -0.95
CA THR A 291 0.21 -11.03 -0.30
C THR A 291 0.40 -11.08 1.21
N THR A 292 0.17 -12.24 1.84
CA THR A 292 0.25 -12.41 3.31
C THR A 292 1.21 -13.50 3.78
N GLY A 293 1.80 -14.28 2.86
CA GLY A 293 2.77 -15.34 3.15
C GLY A 293 2.19 -16.64 3.70
N GLU A 294 1.17 -16.56 4.55
CA GLU A 294 0.45 -17.70 5.10
C GLU A 294 -1.04 -17.37 5.23
N TYR A 295 -1.88 -18.41 5.13
CA TYR A 295 -3.28 -18.36 5.56
C TYR A 295 -3.31 -18.59 7.07
N VAL A 296 -3.86 -17.66 7.83
CA VAL A 296 -4.19 -17.90 9.24
C VAL A 296 -5.66 -18.34 9.27
N ASP A 297 -5.87 -19.64 9.48
CA ASP A 297 -7.19 -20.27 9.72
C ASP A 297 -7.96 -19.59 10.88
#